data_AF-A0A9D7PD01-F1
#
_entry.id   AF-A0A9D7PD01-F1
#
_cell.length_a   1.000
_cell.length_b   1.000
_cell.length_c   1.000
_cell.angle_alpha   90.00
_cell.angle_beta   90.00
_cell.angle_gamma   90.00
#
_symmetry.space_group_name_H-M   'P 1'
#
loop_
_entity.id
_entity.type
_entity.pdbx_description
1 polymer ?
#
loop_
_entity_poly.entity_id
_entity_poly.type
_entity_poly.pdbx_seq_one_letter_code
_entity_poly.pdbx_strand_id
1 'polypeptide(L)'
;MSGFILNGKTYTHVDLADILVGDQIRVERWLAKADISEARTWEDVIAIAKEINRLPNFAAQKAHPEFRFSITMTVWLARRAAGDDVTLDEALQYRFDDVTWLNDEGVEDDDDDEDDAEGKGSDL
;
A
#
# COMPACT_ATOMS: atom_id res chain seq x y z
N MET A 1 9.96 -2.72 5.49
CA MET A 1 9.12 -3.74 4.83
C MET A 1 9.86 -4.36 3.66
N SER A 2 10.01 -5.68 3.65
CA SER A 2 10.68 -6.42 2.56
C SER A 2 9.72 -6.84 1.43
N GLY A 3 8.42 -6.88 1.70
CA GLY A 3 7.41 -7.29 0.73
C GLY A 3 6.07 -7.66 1.36
N PHE A 4 5.29 -8.47 0.65
CA PHE A 4 4.03 -9.04 1.13
C PHE A 4 3.73 -10.40 0.48
N ILE A 5 2.83 -11.16 1.09
CA ILE A 5 2.23 -12.37 0.53
C ILE A 5 0.80 -12.03 0.12
N LEU A 6 0.41 -12.40 -1.09
CA LEU A 6 -0.95 -12.28 -1.60
C LEU A 6 -1.29 -13.53 -2.41
N ASN A 7 -2.41 -14.20 -2.07
CA ASN A 7 -2.83 -15.45 -2.70
C ASN A 7 -1.75 -16.54 -2.69
N GLY A 8 -0.99 -16.64 -1.59
CA GLY A 8 0.09 -17.62 -1.43
C GLY A 8 1.35 -17.35 -2.27
N LYS A 9 1.45 -16.21 -2.94
CA LYS A 9 2.65 -15.76 -3.67
C LYS A 9 3.29 -14.59 -2.94
N THR A 10 4.61 -14.66 -2.74
CA THR A 10 5.41 -13.58 -2.17
C THR A 10 5.80 -12.58 -3.25
N TYR A 11 5.66 -11.31 -2.93
CA TYR A 11 6.07 -10.17 -3.74
C TYR A 11 7.07 -9.33 -2.97
N THR A 12 8.18 -8.98 -3.61
CA THR A 12 9.18 -8.07 -3.04
C THR A 12 8.68 -6.64 -3.11
N HIS A 13 8.92 -5.86 -2.07
CA HIS A 13 8.66 -4.43 -2.08
C HIS A 13 9.48 -3.74 -3.18
N VAL A 14 8.87 -2.77 -3.87
CA VAL A 14 9.50 -1.97 -4.92
C VAL A 14 9.26 -0.50 -4.61
N ASP A 15 10.31 0.30 -4.63
CA ASP A 15 10.17 1.75 -4.47
C ASP A 15 9.40 2.34 -5.66
N LEU A 16 8.46 3.24 -5.39
CA LEU A 16 7.74 3.99 -6.42
C LEU A 16 8.71 4.75 -7.35
N ALA A 17 9.91 5.11 -6.88
CA ALA A 17 10.94 5.73 -7.71
C ALA A 17 11.55 4.78 -8.77
N ASP A 18 11.51 3.47 -8.56
CA ASP A 18 12.16 2.46 -9.41
C ASP A 18 11.23 1.89 -10.49
N ILE A 19 10.02 2.44 -10.63
CA ILE A 19 9.05 2.03 -11.64
C ILE A 19 9.48 2.39 -13.08
N LEU A 20 9.10 1.56 -14.04
CA LEU A 20 9.28 1.84 -15.46
C LEU A 20 8.44 3.04 -15.91
N VAL A 21 9.00 3.92 -16.75
CA VAL A 21 8.27 5.07 -17.35
C VAL A 21 6.98 4.65 -18.05
N GLY A 22 6.98 3.50 -18.73
CA GLY A 22 5.79 2.98 -19.39
C GLY A 22 4.66 2.63 -18.41
N ASP A 23 5.00 2.22 -17.20
CA ASP A 23 4.06 1.93 -16.12
C ASP A 23 3.56 3.22 -15.46
N GLN A 24 4.40 4.24 -15.30
CA GLN A 24 3.95 5.60 -14.88
C GLN A 24 2.88 6.16 -15.83
N ILE A 25 3.12 6.13 -17.14
CA ILE A 25 2.16 6.60 -18.15
C ILE A 25 0.85 5.81 -18.11
N ARG A 26 0.91 4.50 -17.81
CA ARG A 26 -0.30 3.68 -17.65
C ARG A 26 -1.13 4.12 -16.45
N VAL A 27 -0.47 4.39 -15.32
CA VAL A 27 -1.12 4.90 -14.11
C VAL A 27 -1.81 6.22 -14.39
N GLU A 28 -1.11 7.19 -14.98
CA GLU A 28 -1.69 8.51 -15.27
C GLU A 28 -2.89 8.43 -16.21
N ARG A 29 -2.81 7.61 -17.27
CA ARG A 29 -3.93 7.40 -18.20
C ARG A 29 -5.13 6.73 -17.56
N TRP A 30 -4.89 5.88 -16.56
CA TRP A 30 -5.96 5.24 -15.80
C TRP A 30 -6.56 6.21 -14.77
N LEU A 31 -5.74 6.94 -14.01
CA LEU A 31 -6.18 7.98 -13.06
C LEU A 31 -7.02 9.07 -13.74
N ALA A 32 -6.74 9.41 -14.99
CA ALA A 32 -7.56 10.36 -15.76
C ALA A 32 -9.01 9.91 -15.97
N LYS A 33 -9.32 8.64 -15.71
CA LYS A 33 -10.65 8.04 -15.87
C LYS A 33 -11.21 7.44 -14.59
N ALA A 34 -10.33 7.04 -13.67
CA ALA A 34 -10.70 6.43 -12.40
C ALA A 34 -11.14 7.52 -11.41
N ASP A 35 -12.28 7.30 -10.76
CA ASP A 35 -12.81 8.18 -9.70
C ASP A 35 -12.63 7.53 -8.33
N ILE A 36 -11.36 7.30 -7.96
CA ILE A 36 -10.99 6.54 -6.74
C ILE A 36 -9.94 7.23 -5.86
N SER A 37 -9.36 8.32 -6.35
CA SER A 37 -8.27 9.06 -5.72
C SER A 37 -8.28 10.49 -6.25
N GLU A 38 -7.72 11.43 -5.51
CA GLU A 38 -7.43 12.78 -5.99
C GLU A 38 -6.18 12.85 -6.89
N ALA A 39 -5.35 11.80 -6.93
CA ALA A 39 -4.15 11.76 -7.76
C ALA A 39 -4.46 11.85 -9.25
N ARG A 40 -3.69 12.64 -10.02
CA ARG A 40 -3.82 12.73 -11.49
C ARG A 40 -2.52 12.46 -12.24
N THR A 41 -1.39 12.63 -11.56
CA THR A 41 -0.03 12.41 -12.09
C THR A 41 0.71 11.37 -11.28
N TRP A 42 1.81 10.82 -11.82
CA TRP A 42 2.67 9.93 -11.04
C TRP A 42 3.30 10.65 -9.84
N GLU A 43 3.62 11.93 -9.99
CA GLU A 43 4.12 12.77 -8.90
C GLU A 43 3.10 12.90 -7.75
N ASP A 44 1.80 12.99 -8.06
CA ASP A 44 0.76 13.01 -7.03
C ASP A 44 0.72 11.69 -6.25
N VAL A 45 0.87 10.55 -6.94
CA VAL A 45 0.93 9.23 -6.29
C VAL A 45 2.11 9.17 -5.31
N ILE A 46 3.29 9.62 -5.74
CA ILE A 46 4.47 9.71 -4.88
C ILE A 46 4.22 10.65 -3.69
N ALA A 47 3.59 11.80 -3.93
CA ALA A 47 3.30 12.79 -2.89
C ALA A 47 2.37 12.22 -1.81
N ILE A 48 1.30 11.54 -2.22
CA ILE A 48 0.35 10.85 -1.33
C ILE A 48 1.06 9.77 -0.51
N ALA A 49 1.85 8.90 -1.15
CA ALA A 49 2.57 7.85 -0.42
C ALA A 49 3.53 8.45 0.63
N LYS A 50 4.22 9.54 0.29
CA LYS A 50 5.09 10.26 1.22
C LYS A 50 4.33 10.96 2.33
N GLU A 51 3.15 11.51 2.05
CA GLU A 51 2.28 12.12 3.05
C GLU A 51 1.83 11.08 4.08
N ILE A 52 1.33 9.94 3.62
CA ILE A 52 0.92 8.82 4.48
C ILE A 52 2.10 8.35 5.31
N ASN A 53 3.26 8.06 4.71
CA ASN A 53 4.43 7.55 5.42
C ASN A 53 5.02 8.52 6.46
N ARG A 54 4.66 9.81 6.44
CA ARG A 54 5.06 10.79 7.46
C ARG A 54 4.13 10.79 8.68
N LEU A 55 2.99 10.11 8.62
CA LEU A 55 2.08 10.00 9.75
C LEU A 55 2.71 9.15 10.86
N PRO A 56 2.43 9.47 12.14
CA PRO A 56 3.24 9.03 13.27
C PRO A 56 3.19 7.53 13.56
N ASN A 57 2.12 6.85 13.16
CA ASN A 57 1.92 5.42 13.38
C ASN A 57 0.96 4.84 12.34
N PHE A 58 0.86 3.50 12.33
CA PHE A 58 0.04 2.78 11.37
C PHE A 58 -1.45 3.13 11.48
N ALA A 59 -1.98 3.30 12.69
CA ALA A 59 -3.37 3.72 12.89
C ALA A 59 -3.68 5.06 12.21
N ALA A 60 -2.78 6.05 12.34
CA ALA A 60 -2.90 7.33 11.65
C ALA A 60 -2.79 7.18 10.13
N GLN A 61 -1.87 6.34 9.65
CA GLN A 61 -1.73 6.01 8.23
C GLN A 61 -3.02 5.41 7.67
N LYS A 62 -3.58 4.40 8.34
CA LYS A 62 -4.81 3.70 7.95
C LYS A 62 -6.04 4.62 7.93
N ALA A 63 -6.05 5.65 8.77
CA ALA A 63 -7.11 6.66 8.79
C ALA A 63 -7.04 7.67 7.63
N HIS A 64 -5.93 7.72 6.89
CA HIS A 64 -5.80 8.62 5.74
C HIS A 64 -6.76 8.22 4.61
N PRO A 65 -7.49 9.16 3.97
CA PRO A 65 -8.47 8.83 2.93
C PRO A 65 -7.87 8.09 1.72
N GLU A 66 -6.63 8.43 1.36
CA GLU A 66 -5.89 7.81 0.25
C GLU A 66 -5.11 6.54 0.66
N PHE A 67 -5.24 6.06 1.90
CA PHE A 67 -4.46 4.90 2.37
C PHE A 67 -4.66 3.67 1.48
N ARG A 68 -5.92 3.32 1.18
CA ARG A 68 -6.25 2.16 0.34
C ARG A 68 -5.74 2.32 -1.09
N PHE A 69 -5.81 3.53 -1.64
CA PHE A 69 -5.25 3.83 -2.94
C PHE A 69 -3.73 3.62 -2.94
N SER A 70 -3.03 4.17 -1.94
CA SER A 70 -1.57 4.02 -1.82
C SER A 70 -1.16 2.55 -1.69
N ILE A 71 -1.87 1.76 -0.88
CA ILE A 71 -1.60 0.31 -0.77
C ILE A 71 -1.85 -0.42 -2.09
N THR A 72 -2.94 -0.07 -2.79
CA THR A 72 -3.24 -0.66 -4.12
C THR A 72 -2.09 -0.41 -5.09
N MET A 73 -1.51 0.80 -5.10
CA MET A 73 -0.36 1.11 -5.96
C MET A 73 0.87 0.29 -5.59
N THR A 74 1.16 0.10 -4.31
CA THR A 74 2.23 -0.79 -3.83
C THR A 74 2.02 -2.22 -4.31
N VAL A 75 0.81 -2.76 -4.15
CA VAL A 75 0.47 -4.12 -4.58
C VAL A 75 0.61 -4.26 -6.10
N TRP A 76 0.03 -3.33 -6.86
CA TRP A 76 0.12 -3.34 -8.32
C TRP A 76 1.57 -3.31 -8.80
N LEU A 77 2.39 -2.39 -8.25
CA LEU A 77 3.78 -2.23 -8.63
C LEU A 77 4.60 -3.49 -8.37
N ALA A 78 4.47 -4.07 -7.17
CA ALA A 78 5.20 -5.28 -6.81
C ALA A 78 4.82 -6.47 -7.69
N ARG A 79 3.53 -6.60 -8.05
CA ARG A 79 3.05 -7.61 -9.01
C ARG A 79 3.63 -7.41 -10.41
N ARG A 80 3.62 -6.17 -10.92
CA ARG A 80 4.22 -5.81 -12.22
C ARG A 80 5.72 -6.13 -12.25
N ALA A 81 6.45 -5.77 -11.18
CA ALA A 81 7.87 -6.06 -11.06
C ALA A 81 8.19 -7.56 -10.98
N ALA A 82 7.29 -8.35 -10.38
CA ALA A 82 7.36 -9.81 -10.38
C ALA A 82 7.02 -10.45 -11.73
N GLY A 83 6.67 -9.65 -12.74
CA GLY A 83 6.35 -10.11 -14.10
C GLY A 83 4.87 -10.42 -14.34
N ASP A 84 3.99 -10.13 -13.37
CA ASP A 84 2.55 -10.33 -13.57
C ASP A 84 2.00 -9.28 -14.55
N ASP A 85 1.21 -9.74 -15.52
CA ASP A 85 0.49 -8.86 -16.44
C ASP A 85 -0.84 -8.43 -15.81
N VAL A 86 -0.74 -7.61 -14.76
CA VAL A 86 -1.89 -7.12 -13.99
C VAL A 86 -2.24 -5.68 -14.36
N THR A 87 -3.53 -5.42 -14.58
CA THR A 87 -4.08 -4.09 -14.77
C THR A 87 -4.32 -3.39 -13.42
N LEU A 88 -4.46 -2.06 -13.44
CA LEU A 88 -4.75 -1.30 -12.21
C LEU A 88 -6.11 -1.66 -11.61
N ASP A 89 -7.11 -1.95 -12.45
CA ASP A 89 -8.43 -2.39 -11.99
C ASP A 89 -8.40 -3.79 -11.34
N GLU A 90 -7.57 -4.71 -11.85
CA GLU A 90 -7.36 -6.01 -11.23
C GLU A 90 -6.57 -5.92 -9.92
N ALA A 91 -5.72 -4.91 -9.77
CA ALA A 91 -5.02 -4.67 -8.52
C ALA A 91 -5.95 -4.16 -7.41
N LEU A 92 -7.17 -3.71 -7.72
CA LEU A 92 -8.20 -3.41 -6.72
C LEU A 92 -8.95 -4.66 -6.23
N GLN A 93 -8.75 -5.82 -6.87
CA GLN A 93 -9.50 -7.05 -6.60
C GLN A 93 -8.79 -7.93 -5.58
N TYR A 94 -8.62 -7.43 -4.37
CA TYR A 94 -8.17 -8.19 -3.20
C TYR A 94 -8.91 -7.70 -1.96
N ARG A 95 -9.09 -8.56 -0.96
CA ARG A 95 -9.50 -8.08 0.37
C ARG A 95 -8.24 -7.64 1.09
N PHE A 96 -8.34 -6.56 1.85
CA PHE A 96 -7.19 -6.06 2.60
C PHE A 96 -6.60 -7.15 3.50
N ASP A 97 -7.45 -7.97 4.12
CA ASP A 97 -7.09 -9.08 4.99
C ASP A 97 -6.46 -10.28 4.23
N ASP A 98 -6.46 -10.28 2.89
CA ASP A 98 -5.77 -11.29 2.08
C ASP A 98 -4.27 -10.96 1.89
N VAL A 99 -3.81 -9.81 2.37
CA VAL A 99 -2.42 -9.35 2.27
C VAL A 99 -1.71 -9.53 3.60
N THR A 100 -0.69 -10.39 3.60
CA THR A 100 0.21 -10.54 4.75
C THR A 100 1.48 -9.74 4.49
N TRP A 101 1.72 -8.70 5.29
CA TRP A 101 2.87 -7.82 5.14
C TRP A 101 4.12 -8.44 5.76
N LEU A 102 5.28 -8.22 5.14
CA LEU A 102 6.56 -8.76 5.62
C LEU A 102 7.48 -7.65 6.12
N ASN A 103 8.00 -7.80 7.34
CA ASN A 103 9.01 -6.91 7.90
C ASN A 103 10.34 -7.00 7.12
N ASP A 104 11.37 -6.24 7.52
CA ASP A 104 12.66 -6.22 6.81
C ASP A 104 13.41 -7.57 6.82
N GLU A 105 13.09 -8.46 7.76
CA GLU A 105 13.67 -9.80 7.86
C GLU A 105 12.90 -10.83 7.02
N GLY A 106 11.80 -10.43 6.38
CA GLY A 106 10.93 -11.32 5.59
C GLY A 106 10.00 -12.17 6.45
N VAL A 107 9.80 -11.78 7.71
CA VAL A 107 8.85 -12.40 8.64
C VAL A 107 7.53 -11.64 8.59
N GLU A 108 6.43 -12.34 8.78
CA GLU A 108 5.08 -11.73 8.84
C GLU A 108 5.07 -10.65 9.92
N ASP A 109 4.63 -9.45 9.54
CA ASP A 109 4.38 -8.35 10.48
C ASP A 109 3.02 -8.63 11.10
N ASP A 110 3.02 -9.19 12.32
CA ASP A 110 1.83 -9.37 13.17
C ASP A 110 1.40 -8.00 13.75
N ASP A 111 1.27 -6.97 12.91
CA ASP A 111 0.73 -5.64 13.27
C ASP A 111 -0.81 -5.69 13.51
N ASP A 112 -1.32 -6.85 13.93
CA ASP A 112 -2.59 -7.02 14.65
C ASP A 112 -2.42 -6.57 16.12
N ASP A 113 -1.76 -5.43 16.35
CA ASP A 113 -2.01 -4.64 17.56
C ASP A 113 -3.44 -4.08 17.44
N GLU A 114 -4.42 -4.95 17.67
CA GLU A 114 -5.58 -4.57 18.47
C GLU A 114 -4.99 -3.97 19.75
N ASP A 115 -4.79 -2.65 19.77
CA ASP A 115 -4.48 -1.92 20.99
C ASP A 115 -5.61 -2.24 21.98
N ASP A 116 -5.31 -3.19 22.86
CA ASP A 116 -6.10 -3.62 23.99
C ASP A 116 -6.60 -2.38 24.73
N ALA A 117 -7.91 -2.21 24.72
CA ALA A 117 -8.56 -1.50 25.80
C ALA A 117 -8.33 -2.29 27.09
N GLU A 118 -7.36 -1.90 27.93
CA GLU A 118 -7.50 -1.88 29.39
C GLU A 118 -6.28 -1.34 30.16
N GLY A 119 -6.53 -0.34 31.02
CA GLY A 119 -5.98 -0.34 32.37
C GLY A 119 -4.77 0.53 32.68
N LYS A 120 -5.01 1.81 33.01
CA LYS A 120 -4.55 2.35 34.31
C LYS A 120 -5.63 3.23 34.92
N GLY A 121 -6.39 2.63 35.85
CA GLY A 121 -6.85 3.39 36.99
C GLY A 121 -5.65 3.97 37.72
N SER A 122 -5.69 5.26 38.02
CA SER A 122 -5.00 5.78 39.18
C SER A 122 -6.06 6.52 39.98
N ASP A 123 -6.53 5.84 41.03
CA ASP A 123 -6.88 6.54 42.26
C ASP A 123 -5.71 7.46 42.63
N LEU A 124 -6.00 8.76 42.72
CA LEU A 124 -5.68 9.68 43.82
C LEU A 124 -5.89 11.14 43.38
#